data_AF-A0A3M0JJ59-F1
#
_entry.id   AF-A0A3M0JJ59-F1
#
_cell.length_a   1.000
_cell.length_b   1.000
_cell.length_c   1.000
_cell.angle_alpha   90.00
_cell.angle_beta   90.00
_cell.angle_gamma   90.00
#
_symmetry.space_group_name_H-M   'P 1'
#
loop_
_entity.id
_entity.type
_entity.pdbx_description
1 polymer ?
#
loop_
_entity_poly.entity_id
_entity_poly.type
_entity_poly.pdbx_seq_one_letter_code
_entity_poly.pdbx_strand_id
1 'polypeptide(L)'
;MTKGAVQGGVELTRSAVSSGVSTVGQMVASGVGSVLGKSEELVDHYLPMTDEELAKLATAVEGFDPEQQRQQQSYFVRLGSLSTKLRHRALQHSLGKLQSARQSSQDLLAQLQRTLDLVESLKQGVDQRLQGGQEKLQQMWQEWNKKQPGGGKEQLPAEAVESGALTMLQGLSQQLQSSCQPLVCSLQGLPAGVQDTAGQVRHNVEELRAALASATSLQDVTGPVLARARSHATKARQLMDELVEHVASNTPLTWLVGPFAPSGKRPAELE
;
A
#
# COMPACT_ATOMS: atom_id res chain seq x y z
N MET A 1 -88.35 23.15 6.67
CA MET A 1 -88.55 21.70 6.88
C MET A 1 -87.16 21.07 7.00
N THR A 2 -86.61 21.05 8.22
CA THR A 2 -86.36 19.86 9.08
C THR A 2 -85.16 19.02 8.60
N LYS A 3 -84.01 19.10 9.30
CA LYS A 3 -83.58 18.19 10.41
C LYS A 3 -82.85 16.97 9.80
N GLY A 4 -81.59 16.62 10.05
CA GLY A 4 -80.62 16.88 11.12
C GLY A 4 -79.91 15.56 11.45
N ALA A 5 -78.64 15.64 11.88
CA ALA A 5 -77.84 14.61 12.57
C ALA A 5 -77.18 13.52 11.67
N VAL A 6 -75.97 12.97 11.87
CA VAL A 6 -75.02 12.79 13.01
C VAL A 6 -73.64 12.56 12.32
N GLN A 7 -72.54 13.29 12.55
CA GLN A 7 -71.58 13.30 13.67
C GLN A 7 -70.70 12.03 13.83
N GLY A 8 -69.39 12.23 13.97
CA GLY A 8 -68.38 11.23 14.38
C GLY A 8 -67.37 10.94 13.26
N GLY A 9 -66.21 11.60 13.21
CA GLY A 9 -65.02 11.26 14.02
C GLY A 9 -64.09 10.44 13.10
N VAL A 10 -62.85 10.79 12.79
CA VAL A 10 -61.74 11.16 13.69
C VAL A 10 -60.73 11.97 12.87
N GLU A 11 -60.33 13.11 13.40
CA GLU A 11 -59.13 13.85 12.99
C GLU A 11 -57.88 13.00 13.18
N LEU A 12 -56.84 13.29 12.39
CA LEU A 12 -55.42 13.35 12.77
C LEU A 12 -54.56 12.82 11.62
N THR A 13 -54.08 13.72 10.78
CA THR A 13 -52.64 13.79 10.43
C THR A 13 -52.40 15.04 9.57
N ARG A 14 -52.29 16.20 10.23
CA ARG A 14 -51.64 17.37 9.67
C ARG A 14 -50.29 17.54 10.36
N SER A 15 -49.24 17.44 9.54
CA SER A 15 -47.93 18.09 9.69
C SER A 15 -47.03 17.70 10.87
N ALA A 16 -46.01 16.89 10.56
CA ALA A 16 -44.63 17.13 11.00
C ALA A 16 -43.65 16.41 10.04
N VAL A 17 -42.48 17.03 9.77
CA VAL A 17 -41.32 16.53 8.99
C VAL A 17 -41.56 16.57 7.46
N SER A 18 -41.17 17.56 6.65
CA SER A 18 -39.88 18.27 6.48
C SER A 18 -38.66 17.36 6.61
N SER A 19 -38.01 17.09 5.47
CA SER A 19 -36.80 16.27 5.26
C SER A 19 -37.07 14.82 4.88
N GLY A 20 -36.69 14.43 3.66
CA GLY A 20 -36.36 13.03 3.38
C GLY A 20 -36.83 12.44 2.05
N VAL A 21 -36.77 13.16 0.93
CA VAL A 21 -36.86 12.52 -0.41
C VAL A 21 -35.76 13.07 -1.31
N SER A 22 -34.52 12.68 -1.05
CA SER A 22 -33.44 12.75 -2.05
C SER A 22 -32.28 11.81 -1.72
N THR A 23 -32.52 10.54 -1.39
CA THR A 23 -31.40 9.60 -1.15
C THR A 23 -31.76 8.13 -1.28
N VAL A 24 -32.78 7.77 -2.07
CA VAL A 24 -33.06 6.35 -2.40
C VAL A 24 -32.66 5.99 -3.84
N GLY A 25 -32.11 6.95 -4.59
CA GLY A 25 -31.55 6.75 -5.94
C GLY A 25 -30.01 6.68 -6.03
N GLN A 26 -29.27 6.87 -4.92
CA GLN A 26 -27.79 6.83 -4.93
C GLN A 26 -27.16 5.80 -3.98
N MET A 27 -27.96 4.99 -3.29
CA MET A 27 -27.46 3.88 -2.45
C MET A 27 -27.48 2.51 -3.13
N VAL A 28 -27.65 2.45 -4.45
CA VAL A 28 -27.57 1.18 -5.22
C VAL A 28 -26.31 1.09 -6.09
N ALA A 29 -25.56 2.19 -6.26
CA ALA A 29 -24.27 2.16 -6.98
C ALA A 29 -23.06 1.86 -6.06
N SER A 30 -23.20 2.01 -4.73
CA SER A 30 -22.09 1.81 -3.79
C SER A 30 -22.13 0.48 -3.02
N GLY A 31 -23.24 -0.28 -3.13
CA GLY A 31 -23.42 -1.58 -2.45
C GLY A 31 -22.87 -2.79 -3.22
N VAL A 32 -22.73 -2.69 -4.54
CA VAL A 32 -22.15 -3.77 -5.37
C VAL A 32 -20.61 -3.79 -5.28
N GLY A 33 -19.96 -2.67 -4.93
CA GLY A 33 -18.50 -2.62 -4.76
C GLY A 33 -18.00 -3.15 -3.41
N SER A 34 -18.74 -2.91 -2.31
CA SER A 34 -18.27 -3.28 -0.97
C SER A 34 -18.60 -4.73 -0.57
N VAL A 35 -19.59 -5.36 -1.23
CA VAL A 35 -19.89 -6.80 -1.02
C VAL A 35 -19.04 -7.70 -1.93
N LEU A 36 -18.48 -7.17 -3.02
CA LEU A 36 -17.42 -7.87 -3.75
C LEU A 36 -16.09 -7.89 -2.98
N GLY A 37 -15.79 -6.86 -2.16
CA GLY A 37 -14.57 -6.83 -1.34
C GLY A 37 -14.55 -7.82 -0.17
N LYS A 38 -15.73 -8.22 0.36
CA LYS A 38 -15.82 -9.34 1.34
C LYS A 38 -16.05 -10.71 0.69
N SER A 39 -16.33 -10.76 -0.61
CA SER A 39 -16.30 -12.02 -1.38
C SER A 39 -14.87 -12.44 -1.76
N GLU A 40 -13.89 -11.53 -1.67
CA GLU A 40 -12.48 -11.83 -1.96
C GLU A 40 -11.84 -12.79 -0.95
N GLU A 41 -12.42 -12.91 0.26
CA GLU A 41 -12.02 -13.92 1.26
C GLU A 41 -12.62 -15.31 0.99
N LEU A 42 -13.54 -15.45 0.01
CA LEU A 42 -14.19 -16.70 -0.37
C LEU A 42 -14.05 -17.07 -1.86
N VAL A 43 -13.27 -16.32 -2.63
CA VAL A 43 -12.93 -16.71 -4.01
C VAL A 43 -11.67 -17.59 -3.99
N ASP A 44 -11.97 -18.86 -3.75
CA ASP A 44 -11.11 -20.03 -3.71
C ASP A 44 -9.81 -19.97 -4.54
N HIS A 45 -8.72 -20.30 -3.86
CA HIS A 45 -7.49 -20.92 -4.37
C HIS A 45 -6.92 -20.33 -5.67
N TYR A 46 -5.85 -19.56 -5.50
CA TYR A 46 -5.01 -19.01 -6.56
C TYR A 46 -4.74 -20.04 -7.65
N LEU A 47 -5.16 -19.70 -8.88
CA LEU A 47 -5.14 -20.54 -10.09
C LEU A 47 -5.46 -22.02 -9.80
N PRO A 48 -6.68 -22.52 -10.06
CA PRO A 48 -6.98 -23.95 -10.01
C PRO A 48 -6.22 -24.68 -11.13
N MET A 49 -4.90 -24.76 -11.00
CA MET A 49 -3.94 -25.44 -11.83
C MET A 49 -3.04 -26.27 -10.94
N THR A 50 -2.68 -27.43 -11.45
CA THR A 50 -1.77 -28.35 -10.76
C THR A 50 -0.34 -27.82 -10.82
N ASP A 51 0.50 -28.38 -9.96
CA ASP A 51 1.95 -28.14 -9.95
C ASP A 51 2.58 -28.37 -11.34
N GLU A 52 2.10 -29.37 -12.08
CA GLU A 52 2.59 -29.73 -13.41
C GLU A 52 2.16 -28.73 -14.49
N GLU A 53 0.94 -28.21 -14.40
CA GLU A 53 0.41 -27.20 -15.32
C GLU A 53 1.12 -25.85 -15.13
N LEU A 54 1.35 -25.44 -13.88
CA LEU A 54 2.10 -24.22 -13.56
C LEU A 54 3.59 -24.35 -13.94
N ALA A 55 4.22 -25.50 -13.67
CA ALA A 55 5.60 -25.74 -14.06
C ALA A 55 5.80 -25.64 -15.58
N LYS A 56 4.87 -26.20 -16.38
CA LYS A 56 4.92 -26.08 -17.86
C LYS A 56 4.78 -24.63 -18.35
N LEU A 57 4.06 -23.79 -17.63
CA LEU A 57 3.89 -22.38 -17.97
C LEU A 57 5.08 -21.52 -17.51
N ALA A 58 5.74 -21.92 -16.42
CA ALA A 58 6.90 -21.24 -15.84
C ALA A 58 8.21 -21.56 -16.57
N THR A 59 8.37 -22.74 -17.18
CA THR A 59 9.56 -23.11 -17.97
C THR A 59 9.75 -22.24 -19.23
N ALA A 60 8.74 -21.48 -19.65
CA ALA A 60 8.80 -20.51 -20.74
C ALA A 60 9.31 -19.11 -20.29
N VAL A 61 9.78 -18.98 -19.05
CA VAL A 61 10.30 -17.75 -18.47
C VAL A 61 11.82 -17.85 -18.34
N GLU A 62 12.55 -17.12 -19.21
CA GLU A 62 14.01 -16.99 -19.08
C GLU A 62 14.38 -16.25 -17.78
N GLY A 63 15.28 -16.82 -16.98
CA GLY A 63 15.82 -16.20 -15.76
C GLY A 63 15.34 -16.77 -14.43
N PHE A 64 14.39 -17.71 -14.43
CA PHE A 64 14.00 -18.48 -13.24
C PHE A 64 14.36 -19.95 -13.43
N ASP A 65 14.93 -20.57 -12.40
CA ASP A 65 15.20 -22.01 -12.40
C ASP A 65 13.88 -22.76 -12.14
N PRO A 66 13.38 -23.54 -13.12
CA PRO A 66 12.11 -24.25 -12.98
C PRO A 66 12.13 -25.27 -11.84
N GLU A 67 13.28 -25.79 -11.44
CA GLU A 67 13.40 -26.72 -10.30
C GLU A 67 13.27 -25.98 -8.97
N GLN A 68 13.83 -24.77 -8.84
CA GLN A 68 13.70 -23.95 -7.63
C GLN A 68 12.26 -23.46 -7.42
N GLN A 69 11.60 -23.01 -8.48
CA GLN A 69 10.19 -22.58 -8.41
C GLN A 69 9.28 -23.73 -8.01
N ARG A 70 9.58 -24.95 -8.46
CA ARG A 70 8.85 -26.16 -8.13
C ARG A 70 9.07 -26.60 -6.68
N GLN A 71 10.29 -26.52 -6.18
CA GLN A 71 10.59 -26.77 -4.77
C GLN A 71 9.88 -25.77 -3.85
N GLN A 72 9.86 -24.49 -4.23
CA GLN A 72 9.23 -23.42 -3.46
C GLN A 72 7.72 -23.26 -3.72
N GLN A 73 7.15 -24.09 -4.62
CA GLN A 73 5.77 -23.99 -5.10
C GLN A 73 5.36 -22.54 -5.46
N SER A 74 6.29 -21.80 -6.05
CA SER A 74 6.20 -20.35 -6.27
C SER A 74 6.46 -20.04 -7.74
N TYR A 75 5.40 -20.06 -8.53
CA TYR A 75 5.47 -20.00 -9.99
C TYR A 75 5.22 -18.60 -10.54
N PHE A 76 6.10 -18.17 -11.44
CA PHE A 76 5.96 -16.95 -12.25
C PHE A 76 5.57 -17.36 -13.66
N VAL A 77 4.56 -16.70 -14.22
CA VAL A 77 3.99 -17.05 -15.53
C VAL A 77 3.77 -15.80 -16.38
N ARG A 78 3.96 -15.90 -17.69
CA ARG A 78 3.65 -14.80 -18.61
C ARG A 78 2.14 -14.74 -18.85
N LEU A 79 1.55 -13.54 -18.83
CA LEU A 79 0.12 -13.35 -19.08
C LEU A 79 -0.34 -13.92 -20.45
N GLY A 80 0.53 -13.87 -21.46
CA GLY A 80 0.27 -14.42 -22.79
C GLY A 80 0.10 -15.93 -22.83
N SER A 81 0.78 -16.66 -21.94
CA SER A 81 0.73 -18.12 -21.87
C SER A 81 -0.55 -18.65 -21.18
N LEU A 82 -1.30 -17.76 -20.51
CA LEU A 82 -2.53 -18.12 -19.80
C LEU A 82 -3.75 -18.08 -20.73
N SER A 83 -4.75 -18.93 -20.43
CA SER A 83 -6.08 -18.86 -21.05
C SER A 83 -6.78 -17.53 -20.72
N THR A 84 -7.76 -17.10 -21.52
CA THR A 84 -8.41 -15.79 -21.34
C THR A 84 -8.99 -15.57 -19.93
N LYS A 85 -9.63 -16.60 -19.34
CA LYS A 85 -10.19 -16.51 -17.99
C LYS A 85 -9.09 -16.41 -16.91
N LEU A 86 -8.05 -17.24 -17.01
CA LEU A 86 -6.95 -17.24 -16.06
C LEU A 86 -6.10 -15.98 -16.18
N ARG A 87 -5.89 -15.49 -17.41
CA ARG A 87 -5.22 -14.21 -17.67
C ARG A 87 -5.94 -13.05 -17.00
N HIS A 88 -7.26 -12.97 -17.13
CA HIS A 88 -8.04 -11.91 -16.49
C HIS A 88 -7.92 -11.95 -14.95
N ARG A 89 -8.01 -13.14 -14.35
CA ARG A 89 -7.85 -13.32 -12.90
C ARG A 89 -6.43 -13.00 -12.42
N ALA A 90 -5.41 -13.50 -13.11
CA ALA A 90 -4.01 -13.24 -12.80
C ALA A 90 -3.65 -11.76 -12.93
N LEU A 91 -4.22 -11.08 -13.94
CA LEU A 91 -4.09 -9.65 -14.13
C LEU A 91 -4.71 -8.87 -12.96
N GLN A 92 -5.97 -9.13 -12.63
CA GLN A 92 -6.65 -8.47 -11.52
C GLN A 92 -5.88 -8.64 -10.20
N HIS A 93 -5.42 -9.85 -9.91
CA HIS A 93 -4.65 -10.12 -8.70
C HIS A 93 -3.30 -9.38 -8.69
N SER A 94 -2.57 -9.38 -9.80
CA SER A 94 -1.27 -8.73 -9.88
C SER A 94 -1.39 -7.21 -9.79
N LEU A 95 -2.42 -6.63 -10.41
CA LEU A 95 -2.75 -5.21 -10.25
C LEU A 95 -3.16 -4.88 -8.81
N GLY A 96 -3.96 -5.72 -8.16
CA GLY A 96 -4.35 -5.54 -6.76
C GLY A 96 -3.14 -5.57 -5.81
N LYS A 97 -2.18 -6.47 -6.04
CA LYS A 97 -0.89 -6.48 -5.34
C LYS A 97 -0.09 -5.20 -5.58
N LEU A 98 0.00 -4.75 -6.83
CA LEU A 98 0.72 -3.52 -7.18
C LEU A 98 0.07 -2.27 -6.53
N GLN A 99 -1.25 -2.19 -6.52
CA GLN A 99 -2.00 -1.13 -5.86
C GLN A 99 -1.81 -1.16 -4.34
N SER A 100 -1.85 -2.33 -3.72
CA SER A 100 -1.57 -2.51 -2.29
C SER A 100 -0.13 -2.08 -1.95
N ALA A 101 0.84 -2.47 -2.78
CA ALA A 101 2.24 -2.07 -2.61
C ALA A 101 2.43 -0.55 -2.76
N ARG A 102 1.73 0.08 -3.72
CA ARG A 102 1.69 1.53 -3.88
C ARG A 102 1.13 2.20 -2.62
N GLN A 103 -0.02 1.76 -2.13
CA GLN A 103 -0.64 2.36 -0.94
C GLN A 103 0.27 2.26 0.28
N SER A 104 0.84 1.08 0.53
CA SER A 104 1.80 0.86 1.62
C SER A 104 3.02 1.79 1.51
N SER A 105 3.58 1.94 0.30
CA SER A 105 4.72 2.82 0.07
C SER A 105 4.36 4.30 0.24
N GLN A 106 3.17 4.72 -0.20
CA GLN A 106 2.67 6.07 0.01
C GLN A 106 2.47 6.38 1.50
N ASP A 107 1.95 5.43 2.28
CA ASP A 107 1.77 5.58 3.72
C ASP A 107 3.13 5.74 4.43
N LEU A 108 4.14 4.96 4.04
CA LEU A 108 5.51 5.09 4.52
C LEU A 108 6.12 6.45 4.16
N LEU A 109 5.97 6.89 2.91
CA LEU A 109 6.43 8.20 2.44
C LEU A 109 5.75 9.35 3.19
N ALA A 110 4.46 9.25 3.45
CA ALA A 110 3.70 10.24 4.23
C ALA A 110 4.14 10.26 5.70
N GLN A 111 4.47 9.10 6.29
CA GLN A 111 5.04 9.03 7.63
C GLN A 111 6.44 9.67 7.67
N LEU A 112 7.28 9.38 6.68
CA LEU A 112 8.62 9.97 6.56
C LEU A 112 8.55 11.50 6.42
N GLN A 113 7.65 12.02 5.57
CA GLN A 113 7.44 13.47 5.41
C GLN A 113 7.00 14.13 6.72
N ARG A 114 6.02 13.55 7.43
CA ARG A 114 5.59 14.05 8.74
C ARG A 114 6.73 14.09 9.75
N THR A 115 7.59 13.08 9.78
CA THR A 115 8.75 13.06 10.68
C THR A 115 9.76 14.15 10.30
N LEU A 116 10.03 14.36 9.00
CA LEU A 116 10.93 15.44 8.55
C LEU A 116 10.40 16.82 8.95
N ASP A 117 9.09 17.06 8.83
CA ASP A 117 8.45 18.31 9.23
C ASP A 117 8.57 18.57 10.73
N LEU A 118 8.38 17.53 11.55
CA LEU A 118 8.54 17.63 13.00
C LEU A 118 9.99 17.93 13.39
N VAL A 119 10.95 17.23 12.78
CA VAL A 119 12.38 17.47 13.02
C VAL A 119 12.78 18.90 12.64
N GLU A 120 12.30 19.41 11.51
CA GLU A 120 12.54 20.79 11.11
C GLU A 120 11.92 21.80 12.08
N SER A 121 10.68 21.54 12.53
CA SER A 121 9.98 22.40 13.49
C SER A 121 10.69 22.45 14.85
N LEU A 122 11.32 21.35 15.26
CA LEU A 122 12.13 21.28 16.47
C LEU A 122 13.40 22.15 16.33
N LYS A 123 14.05 22.10 15.16
CA LYS A 123 15.24 22.93 14.90
C LYS A 123 14.95 24.43 14.83
N GLN A 124 13.72 24.83 14.51
CA GLN A 124 13.33 26.25 14.39
C GLN A 124 12.99 26.93 15.72
N GLY A 125 13.01 26.21 16.86
CA GLY A 125 13.13 26.80 18.19
C GLY A 125 12.03 27.79 18.62
N VAL A 126 10.76 27.40 18.51
CA VAL A 126 9.65 28.14 19.15
C VAL A 126 9.22 27.36 20.39
N ASP A 127 9.62 27.79 21.59
CA ASP A 127 9.52 27.02 22.84
C ASP A 127 8.16 26.32 23.08
N GLN A 128 7.04 26.96 22.74
CA GLN A 128 5.69 26.37 22.87
C GLN A 128 5.37 25.32 21.79
N ARG A 129 5.92 25.44 20.58
CA ARG A 129 5.81 24.40 19.54
C ARG A 129 6.82 23.28 19.75
N LEU A 130 7.94 23.56 20.40
CA LEU A 130 9.01 22.61 20.67
C LEU A 130 8.50 21.46 21.53
N GLN A 131 7.77 21.77 22.60
CA GLN A 131 7.23 20.76 23.51
C GLN A 131 6.16 19.89 22.83
N GLY A 132 5.18 20.49 22.14
CA GLY A 132 4.17 19.73 21.41
C GLY A 132 4.72 18.93 20.21
N GLY A 133 5.78 19.44 19.57
CA GLY A 133 6.52 18.74 18.51
C GLY A 133 7.28 17.52 19.05
N GLN A 134 7.93 17.65 20.20
CA GLN A 134 8.61 16.54 20.87
C GLN A 134 7.62 15.45 21.31
N GLU A 135 6.51 15.82 21.94
CA GLU A 135 5.47 14.86 22.38
C GLU A 135 4.91 14.06 21.19
N LYS A 136 4.60 14.75 20.09
CA LYS A 136 4.10 14.11 18.87
C LYS A 136 5.14 13.20 18.22
N LEU A 137 6.40 13.63 18.19
CA LEU A 137 7.48 12.81 17.66
C LEU A 137 7.76 11.58 18.53
N GLN A 138 7.68 11.73 19.85
CA GLN A 138 7.76 10.63 20.81
C GLN A 138 6.60 9.65 20.60
N GLN A 139 5.37 10.13 20.42
CA GLN A 139 4.23 9.28 20.09
C GLN A 139 4.45 8.50 18.78
N MET A 140 4.87 9.18 17.71
CA MET A 140 5.14 8.53 16.43
C MET A 140 6.26 7.49 16.53
N TRP A 141 7.32 7.78 17.29
CA TRP A 141 8.39 6.83 17.54
C TRP A 141 7.88 5.60 18.31
N GLN A 142 7.05 5.79 19.33
CA GLN A 142 6.44 4.68 20.08
C GLN A 142 5.54 3.81 19.21
N GLU A 143 4.72 4.42 18.36
CA GLU A 143 3.86 3.72 17.41
C GLU A 143 4.68 2.95 16.36
N TRP A 144 5.76 3.55 15.87
CA TRP A 144 6.66 2.91 14.91
C TRP A 144 7.44 1.76 15.56
N ASN A 145 7.99 1.96 16.77
CA ASN A 145 8.75 0.96 17.51
C ASN A 145 7.88 -0.27 17.82
N LYS A 146 6.63 -0.08 18.25
CA LYS A 146 5.66 -1.18 18.42
C LYS A 146 5.41 -2.00 17.15
N LYS A 147 5.56 -1.40 15.97
CA LYS A 147 5.41 -2.08 14.67
C LYS A 147 6.68 -2.78 14.21
N GLN A 148 7.83 -2.58 14.88
CA GLN A 148 9.08 -3.25 14.54
C GLN A 148 9.17 -4.65 15.16
N PRO A 149 9.80 -5.62 14.47
CA PRO A 149 10.08 -6.93 15.06
C PRO A 149 11.05 -6.77 16.24
N GLY A 150 10.55 -7.01 17.46
CA GLY A 150 11.31 -6.86 18.71
C GLY A 150 11.07 -5.56 19.49
N GLY A 151 10.11 -4.71 19.06
CA GLY A 151 9.75 -3.48 19.74
C GLY A 151 9.12 -3.68 21.12
N GLY A 152 9.92 -3.64 22.18
CA GLY A 152 9.47 -3.60 23.57
C GLY A 152 8.92 -2.23 23.98
N LYS A 153 8.24 -2.16 25.14
CA LYS A 153 7.78 -0.91 25.79
C LYS A 153 8.97 -0.08 26.32
N GLU A 154 9.86 0.36 25.45
CA GLU A 154 10.96 1.23 25.84
C GLU A 154 10.47 2.69 25.76
N GLN A 155 10.31 3.37 26.90
CA GLN A 155 10.02 4.80 26.92
C GLN A 155 11.34 5.58 26.80
N LEU A 156 11.53 6.30 25.70
CA LEU A 156 12.69 7.18 25.55
C LEU A 156 12.56 8.44 26.42
N PRO A 157 13.60 8.84 27.17
CA PRO A 157 13.72 10.15 27.81
C PRO A 157 13.65 11.30 26.79
N ALA A 158 13.29 12.52 27.23
CA ALA A 158 13.19 13.71 26.37
C ALA A 158 14.49 14.03 25.59
N GLU A 159 15.66 13.82 26.21
CA GLU A 159 16.97 13.99 25.56
C GLU A 159 17.27 12.92 24.50
N ALA A 160 16.58 11.77 24.55
CA ALA A 160 16.72 10.69 23.57
C ALA A 160 15.70 10.77 22.42
N VAL A 161 14.78 11.75 22.46
CA VAL A 161 13.75 11.96 21.41
C VAL A 161 14.42 12.31 20.07
N GLU A 162 15.52 13.06 20.08
CA GLU A 162 16.25 13.41 18.86
C GLU A 162 16.93 12.20 18.20
N SER A 163 17.57 11.36 19.00
CA SER A 163 18.16 10.09 18.54
C SER A 163 17.07 9.12 18.05
N GLY A 164 15.93 9.07 18.76
CA GLY A 164 14.75 8.34 18.33
C GLY A 164 14.19 8.83 16.99
N ALA A 165 14.12 10.15 16.78
CA ALA A 165 13.68 10.75 15.52
C ALA A 165 14.54 10.31 14.33
N LEU A 166 15.87 10.37 14.50
CA LEU A 166 16.82 9.98 13.48
C LEU A 166 16.73 8.48 13.18
N THR A 167 16.66 7.65 14.23
CA THR A 167 16.49 6.20 14.09
C THR A 167 15.20 5.87 13.34
N MET A 168 14.10 6.57 13.64
CA MET A 168 12.84 6.42 12.93
C MET A 168 12.92 6.86 11.47
N LEU A 169 13.59 7.98 11.16
CA LEU A 169 13.80 8.42 9.76
C LEU A 169 14.58 7.37 8.96
N GLN A 170 15.68 6.87 9.53
CA GLN A 170 16.51 5.84 8.92
C GLN A 170 15.72 4.53 8.75
N GLY A 171 15.00 4.10 9.79
CA GLY A 171 14.16 2.91 9.77
C GLY A 171 13.04 2.98 8.73
N LEU A 172 12.31 4.11 8.66
CA LEU A 172 11.28 4.33 7.63
C LEU A 172 11.86 4.32 6.23
N SER A 173 13.01 4.96 6.01
CA SER A 173 13.69 4.95 4.71
C SER A 173 14.15 3.53 4.31
N GLN A 174 14.57 2.72 5.28
CA GLN A 174 14.94 1.32 5.08
C GLN A 174 13.72 0.47 4.75
N GLN A 175 12.60 0.65 5.46
CA GLN A 175 11.35 -0.04 5.17
C GLN A 175 10.82 0.29 3.77
N LEU A 176 10.90 1.56 3.37
CA LEU A 176 10.53 2.00 2.03
C LEU A 176 11.41 1.32 0.97
N GLN A 177 12.72 1.27 1.18
CA GLN A 177 13.62 0.57 0.26
C GLN A 177 13.28 -0.92 0.14
N SER A 178 13.10 -1.61 1.26
CA SER A 178 12.75 -3.03 1.27
C SER A 178 11.40 -3.29 0.57
N SER A 179 10.43 -2.38 0.72
CA SER A 179 9.14 -2.48 0.02
C SER A 179 9.24 -2.24 -1.49
N CYS A 180 10.20 -1.41 -1.93
CA CYS A 180 10.42 -1.09 -3.34
C CYS A 180 11.34 -2.09 -4.06
N GLN A 181 12.16 -2.85 -3.33
CA GLN A 181 13.08 -3.85 -3.89
C GLN A 181 12.37 -4.90 -4.78
N PRO A 182 11.24 -5.52 -4.37
CA PRO A 182 10.55 -6.49 -5.22
C PRO A 182 9.84 -5.88 -6.43
N LEU A 183 9.69 -4.54 -6.53
CA LEU A 183 9.00 -3.89 -7.65
C LEU A 183 9.67 -4.20 -8.99
N VAL A 184 11.00 -4.17 -9.07
CA VAL A 184 11.69 -4.43 -10.35
C VAL A 184 11.46 -5.86 -10.81
N CYS A 185 11.48 -6.83 -9.88
CA CYS A 185 11.22 -8.23 -10.21
C CYS A 185 9.75 -8.48 -10.60
N SER A 186 8.79 -7.79 -9.96
CA SER A 186 7.35 -7.95 -10.27
C SER A 186 6.93 -7.28 -11.58
N LEU A 187 7.79 -6.42 -12.14
CA LEU A 187 7.54 -5.67 -13.38
C LEU A 187 8.30 -6.24 -14.59
N GLN A 188 8.94 -7.41 -14.42
CA GLN A 188 9.64 -8.08 -15.50
C GLN A 188 8.69 -8.40 -16.67
N GLY A 189 9.14 -8.14 -17.89
CA GLY A 189 8.36 -8.37 -19.11
C GLY A 189 7.39 -7.24 -19.48
N LEU A 190 7.33 -6.16 -18.71
CA LEU A 190 6.69 -4.90 -19.12
C LEU A 190 7.58 -4.13 -20.12
N PRO A 191 7.07 -3.11 -20.84
CA PRO A 191 7.88 -2.33 -21.78
C PRO A 191 9.03 -1.62 -21.07
N ALA A 192 10.14 -1.37 -21.78
CA ALA A 192 11.35 -0.76 -21.21
C ALA A 192 11.05 0.51 -20.43
N GLY A 193 10.22 1.42 -20.96
CA GLY A 193 9.86 2.66 -20.27
C GLY A 193 9.22 2.46 -18.89
N VAL A 194 8.45 1.38 -18.69
CA VAL A 194 7.83 1.06 -17.39
C VAL A 194 8.87 0.51 -16.41
N GLN A 195 9.77 -0.33 -16.90
CA GLN A 195 10.89 -0.85 -16.11
C GLN A 195 11.87 0.27 -15.72
N ASP A 196 12.10 1.23 -16.62
CA ASP A 196 12.92 2.42 -16.38
C ASP A 196 12.31 3.30 -15.30
N THR A 197 10.98 3.52 -15.33
CA THR A 197 10.26 4.23 -14.25
C THR A 197 10.43 3.52 -12.91
N ALA A 198 10.32 2.20 -12.85
CA ALA A 198 10.57 1.43 -11.63
C ALA A 198 12.02 1.55 -11.13
N GLY A 199 12.99 1.56 -12.05
CA GLY A 199 14.39 1.84 -11.75
C GLY A 199 14.59 3.24 -11.16
N GLN A 200 13.90 4.25 -11.70
CA GLN A 200 13.92 5.61 -11.17
C GLN A 200 13.28 5.72 -9.79
N VAL A 201 12.18 4.99 -9.51
CA VAL A 201 11.59 4.91 -8.16
C VAL A 201 12.64 4.41 -7.17
N ARG A 202 13.30 3.28 -7.49
CA ARG A 202 14.35 2.71 -6.64
C ARG A 202 15.50 3.67 -6.41
N HIS A 203 16.02 4.29 -7.47
CA HIS A 203 17.12 5.24 -7.37
C HIS A 203 16.75 6.43 -6.46
N ASN A 204 15.55 6.99 -6.58
CA ASN A 204 15.12 8.07 -5.68
C ASN A 204 14.99 7.61 -4.22
N VAL A 205 14.50 6.39 -3.97
CA VAL A 205 14.44 5.85 -2.60
C VAL A 205 15.85 5.61 -2.03
N GLU A 206 16.80 5.17 -2.85
CA GLU A 206 18.20 4.98 -2.49
C GLU A 206 18.88 6.32 -2.15
N GLU A 207 18.68 7.36 -2.97
CA GLU A 207 19.18 8.72 -2.70
C GLU A 207 18.56 9.34 -1.45
N LEU A 208 17.26 9.14 -1.23
CA LEU A 208 16.57 9.52 0.00
C LEU A 208 17.22 8.87 1.22
N ARG A 209 17.45 7.55 1.17
CA ARG A 209 18.10 6.81 2.24
C ARG A 209 19.54 7.32 2.45
N ALA A 210 20.31 7.51 1.39
CA ALA A 210 21.69 7.99 1.48
C ALA A 210 21.78 9.36 2.17
N ALA A 211 20.87 10.28 1.82
CA ALA A 211 20.79 11.61 2.45
C ALA A 211 20.47 11.54 3.96
N LEU A 212 19.67 10.57 4.39
CA LEU A 212 19.30 10.39 5.80
C LEU A 212 20.30 9.52 6.59
N ALA A 213 20.98 8.60 5.91
CA ALA A 213 22.00 7.72 6.51
C ALA A 213 23.32 8.46 6.79
N SER A 214 23.63 9.52 6.04
CA SER A 214 24.81 10.34 6.30
C SER A 214 24.71 11.17 7.59
N ALA A 215 23.50 11.34 8.14
CA ALA A 215 23.29 12.06 9.39
C ALA A 215 23.46 11.12 10.58
N THR A 216 24.34 11.48 11.51
CA THR A 216 24.55 10.77 12.79
C THR A 216 23.92 11.49 13.97
N SER A 217 23.60 12.78 13.80
CA SER A 217 22.86 13.61 14.74
C SER A 217 21.78 14.41 14.02
N LEU A 218 20.77 14.88 14.78
CA LEU A 218 19.73 15.79 14.29
C LEU A 218 20.33 17.14 13.80
N GLN A 219 21.53 17.49 14.28
CA GLN A 219 22.33 18.62 13.82
C GLN A 219 22.71 18.47 12.33
N ASP A 220 23.11 17.27 11.91
CA ASP A 220 23.56 16.92 10.55
C ASP A 220 22.41 16.95 9.53
N VAL A 221 21.17 16.80 10.00
CA VAL A 221 19.95 16.95 9.21
C VAL A 221 19.70 18.43 8.93
N THR A 222 20.55 19.02 8.08
CA THR A 222 20.51 20.42 7.70
C THR A 222 19.36 20.70 6.72
N GLY A 223 18.99 21.97 6.55
CA GLY A 223 17.95 22.39 5.58
C GLY A 223 18.15 21.82 4.17
N PRO A 224 19.38 21.82 3.60
CA PRO A 224 19.67 21.19 2.32
C PRO A 224 19.43 19.67 2.30
N VAL A 225 19.77 18.96 3.38
CA VAL A 225 19.53 17.50 3.50
C VAL A 225 18.04 17.21 3.56
N LEU A 226 17.28 17.98 4.34
CA LEU A 226 15.82 17.89 4.41
C LEU A 226 15.17 18.17 3.05
N ALA A 227 15.61 19.21 2.34
CA ALA A 227 15.12 19.56 1.01
C ALA A 227 15.41 18.44 0.00
N ARG A 228 16.62 17.87 0.02
CA ARG A 228 17.01 16.74 -0.84
C ARG A 228 16.15 15.50 -0.56
N ALA A 229 16.00 15.13 0.72
CA ALA A 229 15.14 14.03 1.14
C ALA A 229 13.69 14.22 0.68
N ARG A 230 13.10 15.41 0.89
CA ARG A 230 11.73 15.73 0.45
C ARG A 230 11.57 15.65 -1.07
N SER A 231 12.56 16.13 -1.82
CA SER A 231 12.57 16.08 -3.28
C SER A 231 12.51 14.63 -3.76
N HIS A 232 13.43 13.78 -3.27
CA HIS A 232 13.47 12.37 -3.65
C HIS A 232 12.22 11.59 -3.21
N ALA A 233 11.72 11.84 -2.00
CA ALA A 233 10.47 11.25 -1.51
C ALA A 233 9.27 11.60 -2.41
N THR A 234 9.16 12.87 -2.82
CA THR A 234 8.10 13.35 -3.70
C THR A 234 8.23 12.76 -5.10
N LYS A 235 9.45 12.70 -5.64
CA LYS A 235 9.71 12.12 -6.96
C LYS A 235 9.44 10.62 -6.99
N ALA A 236 9.85 9.88 -5.96
CA ALA A 236 9.55 8.46 -5.81
C ALA A 236 8.03 8.20 -5.78
N ARG A 237 7.26 9.03 -5.04
CA ARG A 237 5.80 8.95 -5.01
C ARG A 237 5.19 9.13 -6.41
N GLN A 238 5.55 10.21 -7.09
CA GLN A 238 5.02 10.53 -8.42
C GLN A 238 5.32 9.44 -9.45
N LEU A 239 6.56 8.95 -9.48
CA LEU A 239 6.97 7.88 -10.39
C LEU A 239 6.26 6.57 -10.08
N MET A 240 5.98 6.29 -8.80
CA MET A 240 5.22 5.10 -8.40
C MET A 240 3.75 5.20 -8.83
N ASP A 241 3.15 6.38 -8.74
CA ASP A 241 1.78 6.62 -9.20
C ASP A 241 1.67 6.44 -10.72
N GLU A 242 2.59 7.06 -11.47
CA GLU A 242 2.71 6.91 -12.92
C GLU A 242 2.91 5.45 -13.31
N LEU A 243 3.78 4.72 -12.61
CA LEU A 243 4.04 3.31 -12.84
C LEU A 243 2.76 2.47 -12.71
N VAL A 244 2.01 2.63 -11.61
CA VAL A 244 0.78 1.84 -11.38
C VAL A 244 -0.29 2.21 -12.40
N GLU A 245 -0.45 3.48 -12.74
CA GLU A 245 -1.41 3.94 -13.74
C GLU A 245 -1.07 3.43 -15.14
N HIS A 246 0.22 3.43 -15.50
CA HIS A 246 0.68 2.94 -16.80
C HIS A 246 0.45 1.43 -16.96
N VAL A 247 0.75 0.63 -15.93
CA VAL A 247 0.52 -0.82 -15.95
C VAL A 247 -0.97 -1.17 -15.96
N ALA A 248 -1.79 -0.38 -15.25
CA ALA A 248 -3.25 -0.54 -15.27
C ALA A 248 -3.87 -0.21 -16.63
N SER A 249 -3.30 0.77 -17.35
CA SER A 249 -3.78 1.20 -18.67
C SER A 249 -3.24 0.35 -19.81
N ASN A 250 -2.04 -0.21 -19.65
CA ASN A 250 -1.34 -0.98 -20.67
C ASN A 250 -0.82 -2.28 -20.07
N THR A 251 -1.57 -3.37 -20.30
CA THR A 251 -1.18 -4.70 -19.83
C THR A 251 -0.67 -5.56 -20.97
N PRO A 252 0.65 -5.67 -21.19
CA PRO A 252 1.20 -6.51 -22.24
C PRO A 252 1.12 -8.00 -21.87
N LEU A 253 1.00 -8.85 -22.89
CA LEU A 253 1.02 -10.30 -22.74
C LEU A 253 2.39 -10.84 -22.28
N THR A 254 3.44 -10.03 -22.43
CA THR A 254 4.81 -10.38 -22.01
C THR A 254 5.04 -10.22 -20.51
N TRP A 255 4.15 -9.54 -19.78
CA TRP A 255 4.28 -9.30 -18.35
C TRP A 255 4.33 -10.62 -17.57
N LEU A 256 5.38 -10.76 -16.77
CA LEU A 256 5.59 -11.86 -15.86
C LEU A 256 4.88 -11.59 -14.53
N VAL A 257 3.89 -12.42 -14.20
CA VAL A 257 3.06 -12.28 -13.00
C VAL A 257 3.30 -13.46 -12.05
N GLY A 258 3.30 -13.20 -10.75
CA GLY A 258 3.54 -14.20 -9.71
C GLY A 258 4.09 -13.62 -8.40
N PRO A 259 4.54 -14.46 -7.45
CA PRO A 259 4.44 -15.92 -7.51
C PRO A 259 3.00 -16.40 -7.30
N PHE A 260 2.62 -17.48 -7.98
CA PHE A 260 1.38 -18.23 -7.80
C PHE A 260 1.69 -19.61 -7.21
N ALA A 261 0.87 -20.03 -6.26
CA ALA A 261 0.92 -21.37 -5.70
C ALA A 261 -0.04 -22.31 -6.44
N PRO A 262 0.31 -23.59 -6.63
CA PRO A 262 -0.58 -24.58 -7.21
C PRO A 262 -1.75 -24.89 -6.27
N SER A 263 -2.90 -25.21 -6.85
CA SER A 263 -4.06 -25.67 -6.08
C SER A 263 -3.91 -27.17 -5.80
N GLY A 264 -4.02 -27.60 -4.54
CA GLY A 264 -4.21 -29.03 -4.21
C GLY A 264 -3.23 -29.72 -3.24
N LYS A 265 -2.46 -29.00 -2.41
CA LYS A 265 -1.85 -29.61 -1.21
C LYS A 265 -2.12 -28.76 0.03
N ARG A 266 -2.79 -29.37 1.01
CA ARG A 266 -2.76 -28.90 2.41
C ARG A 266 -1.30 -28.67 2.80
N PRO A 267 -0.98 -27.63 3.60
CA PRO A 267 0.33 -27.55 4.22
C PRO A 267 0.55 -28.89 4.92
N ALA A 268 1.62 -29.60 4.56
CA ALA A 268 2.06 -30.72 5.35
C ALA A 268 2.30 -30.16 6.76
N GLU A 269 1.53 -30.67 7.71
CA GLU A 269 1.80 -30.47 9.13
C GLU A 269 3.29 -30.76 9.33
N LEU A 270 4.03 -29.72 9.74
CA LEU A 270 5.36 -29.88 10.29
C LEU A 270 5.19 -30.69 11.57
N GLU A 271 5.43 -32.00 11.49
CA GLU A 271 5.87 -32.80 12.65
C GLU A 271 7.28 -32.39 13.07
#